data_AF-A0A926ZKZ8-F1
#
_entry.id   AF-A0A926ZKZ8-F1
#
_cell.length_a   1.000
_cell.length_b   1.000
_cell.length_c   1.000
_cell.angle_alpha   90.00
_cell.angle_beta   90.00
_cell.angle_gamma   90.00
#
_symmetry.space_group_name_H-M   'P 1'
#
loop_
_entity.id
_entity.type
_entity.pdbx_description
1 polymer ?
#
loop_
_entity_poly.entity_id
_entity_poly.type
_entity_poly.pdbx_seq_one_letter_code
_entity_poly.pdbx_strand_id
1 'polypeptide(L)'
;MFNSKFVATSALLATTISTSLVTLPALANSGGIFPDRTTEASQQNTSTVLIAQTRRAFTVTKIWPSSIYVKSSATGNVYEVYYAGRIGAEVGDTVTVIVNSDDKWITIINERTGQSSAVTSVNRV
;
A
#
# COMPACT_ATOMS: atom_id res chain seq x y z
N MET A 1 -32.18 -1.55 -47.00
CA MET A 1 -32.92 -2.70 -46.44
C MET A 1 -31.90 -3.64 -45.80
N PHE A 2 -32.08 -3.90 -44.50
CA PHE A 2 -31.64 -5.01 -43.63
C PHE A 2 -30.87 -6.20 -44.27
N ASN A 3 -30.02 -6.98 -43.61
CA ASN A 3 -29.51 -7.06 -42.25
C ASN A 3 -28.39 -8.12 -42.23
N SER A 4 -27.53 -8.00 -41.22
CA SER A 4 -26.50 -8.92 -40.73
C SER A 4 -26.88 -10.41 -40.72
N LYS A 5 -25.88 -11.28 -40.89
CA LYS A 5 -25.78 -12.56 -40.13
C LYS A 5 -24.32 -12.85 -39.74
N PHE A 6 -24.01 -12.45 -38.51
CA PHE A 6 -22.93 -12.99 -37.67
C PHE A 6 -23.44 -14.25 -36.97
N VAL A 7 -22.74 -15.38 -37.10
CA VAL A 7 -22.79 -16.59 -36.24
C VAL A 7 -21.49 -17.36 -36.56
N ALA A 8 -20.67 -17.96 -35.69
CA ALA A 8 -20.72 -18.43 -34.30
C ALA A 8 -19.30 -18.21 -33.69
N THR A 9 -18.95 -18.48 -32.43
CA THR A 9 -19.30 -19.59 -31.54
C THR A 9 -18.75 -19.26 -30.14
N SER A 10 -19.50 -19.67 -29.13
CA SER A 10 -19.15 -19.60 -27.71
C SER A 10 -17.85 -20.35 -27.36
N ALA A 11 -17.10 -19.85 -26.38
CA ALA A 11 -16.18 -20.64 -25.59
C ALA A 11 -16.30 -20.28 -24.11
N LEU A 12 -16.34 -21.32 -23.28
CA LEU A 12 -16.75 -21.37 -21.88
C LEU A 12 -15.86 -20.54 -20.93
N LEU A 13 -16.51 -20.06 -19.85
CA LEU A 13 -15.87 -19.58 -18.63
C LEU A 13 -15.10 -20.71 -17.92
N ALA A 14 -13.86 -20.44 -17.55
CA ALA A 14 -13.12 -21.24 -16.56
C ALA A 14 -12.66 -20.32 -15.43
N THR A 15 -13.41 -20.33 -14.32
CA THR A 15 -12.99 -19.80 -13.03
C THR A 15 -12.20 -20.87 -12.30
N THR A 16 -10.90 -20.66 -12.11
CA THR A 16 -10.09 -21.44 -11.16
C THR A 16 -9.54 -20.50 -10.10
N ILE A 17 -10.11 -20.63 -8.91
CA ILE A 17 -9.66 -19.99 -7.68
C ILE A 17 -8.51 -20.85 -7.16
N SER A 18 -7.27 -20.40 -7.33
CA SER A 18 -6.12 -21.05 -6.70
C SER A 18 -5.73 -20.26 -5.46
N THR A 19 -6.24 -20.69 -4.31
CA THR A 19 -5.74 -20.31 -3.00
C THR A 19 -4.47 -21.12 -2.69
N SER A 20 -3.31 -20.59 -3.03
CA SER A 20 -2.05 -21.11 -2.50
C SER A 20 -1.89 -20.64 -1.05
N LEU A 21 -2.11 -21.57 -0.12
CA LEU A 21 -1.82 -21.43 1.30
C LEU A 21 -0.32 -21.16 1.49
N VAL A 22 -0.02 -20.05 2.15
CA VAL A 22 1.31 -19.68 2.62
C VAL A 22 1.73 -20.65 3.72
N THR A 23 2.72 -21.50 3.45
CA THR A 23 3.38 -22.28 4.50
C THR A 23 4.32 -21.36 5.28
N LEU A 24 3.95 -21.01 6.51
CA LEU A 24 4.86 -20.35 7.45
C LEU A 24 6.02 -21.31 7.77
N PRO A 25 7.29 -20.87 7.74
CA PRO A 25 8.34 -21.63 8.39
C PRO A 25 8.11 -21.61 9.90
N ALA A 26 7.90 -22.79 10.47
CA ALA A 26 7.86 -23.00 11.91
C ALA A 26 9.21 -22.58 12.52
N LEU A 27 9.17 -21.70 13.51
CA LEU A 27 10.31 -21.38 14.36
C LEU A 27 10.74 -22.66 15.09
N ALA A 28 11.88 -23.23 14.69
CA ALA A 28 12.50 -24.33 15.40
C ALA A 28 13.05 -23.82 16.75
N ASN A 29 12.31 -24.06 17.83
CA ASN A 29 12.80 -23.89 19.18
C ASN A 29 13.60 -25.14 19.58
N SER A 30 14.85 -25.25 19.09
CA SER A 30 15.78 -26.26 19.59
C SER A 30 16.53 -25.68 20.78
N GLY A 31 16.10 -26.06 21.98
CA GLY A 31 16.84 -25.82 23.22
C GLY A 31 18.19 -26.55 23.18
N GLY A 32 19.25 -25.80 22.90
CA GLY A 32 20.63 -26.20 23.15
C GLY A 32 21.15 -25.41 24.34
N ILE A 33 21.24 -26.05 25.50
CA ILE A 33 21.89 -25.49 26.69
C ILE A 33 23.39 -25.59 26.45
N PHE A 34 24.07 -24.45 26.27
CA PHE A 34 25.50 -24.31 26.54
C PHE A 34 25.76 -22.95 27.20
N PRO A 35 26.44 -22.92 28.36
CA PRO A 35 26.71 -21.70 29.08
C PRO A 35 28.05 -21.14 28.58
N ASP A 36 28.03 -20.01 27.88
CA ASP A 36 29.10 -19.04 28.09
C ASP A 36 28.65 -17.63 27.75
N ARG A 37 29.12 -16.71 28.58
CA ARG A 37 28.76 -15.29 28.69
C ARG A 37 28.58 -14.58 27.35
N THR A 38 27.45 -13.90 27.19
CA THR A 38 27.44 -12.63 26.44
C THR A 38 26.37 -11.70 27.01
N THR A 39 26.86 -10.66 27.69
CA THR A 39 26.30 -9.30 27.85
C THR A 39 24.77 -9.18 27.94
N GLU A 40 24.28 -8.88 29.15
CA GLU A 40 22.94 -8.32 29.37
C GLU A 40 22.82 -7.00 28.59
N ALA A 41 22.30 -7.07 27.38
CA ALA A 41 21.75 -5.89 26.72
C ALA A 41 20.49 -5.51 27.51
N SER A 42 20.61 -4.43 28.28
CA SER A 42 19.49 -3.74 28.92
C SER A 42 18.36 -3.63 27.89
N GLN A 43 17.26 -4.36 28.12
CA GLN A 43 16.02 -4.13 27.41
C GLN A 43 15.54 -2.76 27.88
N GLN A 44 15.93 -1.73 27.16
CA GLN A 44 15.26 -0.44 27.22
C GLN A 44 13.84 -0.72 26.74
N ASN A 45 12.95 -0.93 27.72
CA ASN A 45 11.53 -1.14 27.55
C ASN A 45 10.92 0.18 27.04
N THR A 46 11.20 0.52 25.79
CA THR A 46 10.47 1.55 25.07
C THR A 46 9.08 0.98 24.86
N SER A 47 8.13 1.47 25.66
CA SER A 47 6.70 1.27 25.46
C SER A 47 6.41 1.37 23.96
N THR A 48 6.16 0.24 23.32
CA THR A 48 5.85 0.21 21.90
C THR A 48 4.42 0.70 21.79
N VAL A 49 4.26 2.02 21.69
CA VAL A 49 2.96 2.64 21.44
C VAL A 49 2.53 2.16 20.06
N LEU A 50 1.64 1.17 20.04
CA LEU A 50 0.97 0.70 18.84
C LEU A 50 0.04 1.81 18.36
N ILE A 51 0.58 2.74 17.56
CA ILE A 51 -0.23 3.73 16.87
C ILE A 51 -0.95 2.99 15.75
N ALA A 52 -2.27 2.88 15.85
CA ALA A 52 -3.10 2.33 14.80
C ALA A 52 -2.90 3.18 13.53
N GLN A 53 -2.28 2.59 12.51
CA GLN A 53 -2.06 3.20 11.21
C GLN A 53 -2.96 2.51 10.18
N THR A 54 -3.78 3.30 9.49
CA THR A 54 -4.63 2.78 8.42
C THR A 54 -3.98 3.06 7.07
N ARG A 55 -4.03 2.08 6.16
CA ARG A 55 -3.58 2.22 4.78
C ARG A 55 -4.76 2.45 3.86
N ARG A 56 -4.65 3.43 2.96
CA ARG A 56 -5.67 3.78 1.97
C ARG A 56 -5.03 3.89 0.60
N ALA A 57 -5.61 3.23 -0.39
CA ALA A 57 -5.14 3.28 -1.78
C ALA A 57 -5.86 4.38 -2.58
N PHE A 58 -5.10 5.08 -3.42
CA PHE A 58 -5.58 6.12 -4.32
C PHE A 58 -4.92 5.97 -5.69
N THR A 59 -5.57 6.51 -6.72
CA THR A 59 -5.00 6.56 -8.07
C THR A 59 -4.53 7.97 -8.38
N VAL A 60 -3.32 8.12 -8.89
CA VAL A 60 -2.77 9.41 -9.32
C VAL A 60 -3.50 9.88 -10.58
N THR A 61 -4.09 11.06 -10.54
CA THR A 61 -4.84 11.64 -11.66
C THR A 61 -4.12 12.79 -12.35
N LYS A 62 -3.23 13.50 -11.63
CA LYS A 62 -2.43 14.59 -12.17
C LYS A 62 -1.16 14.79 -11.33
N ILE A 63 -0.10 15.28 -11.98
CA ILE A 63 1.18 15.58 -11.33
C ILE A 63 1.51 17.05 -11.51
N TRP A 64 2.00 17.66 -10.43
CA TRP A 64 2.55 19.00 -10.39
C TRP A 64 3.99 18.95 -9.88
N PRO A 65 4.76 20.06 -9.99
CA PRO A 65 6.16 20.07 -9.55
C PRO A 65 6.37 19.74 -8.06
N SER A 66 5.41 20.07 -7.20
CA SER A 66 5.49 19.92 -5.74
C SER A 66 4.33 19.15 -5.11
N SER A 67 3.37 18.70 -5.92
CA SER A 67 2.17 17.99 -5.45
C SER A 67 1.69 17.00 -6.49
N ILE A 68 0.81 16.09 -6.07
CA ILE A 68 0.06 15.22 -6.96
C ILE A 68 -1.42 15.26 -6.61
N TYR A 69 -2.26 15.02 -7.60
CA TYR A 69 -3.69 14.83 -7.40
C TYR A 69 -3.95 13.34 -7.37
N VAL A 70 -4.66 12.90 -6.33
CA VAL A 70 -5.01 11.50 -6.14
C VAL A 70 -6.51 11.36 -5.96
N LYS A 71 -7.10 10.35 -6.59
CA LYS A 71 -8.52 10.04 -6.48
C LYS A 71 -8.72 8.78 -5.66
N SER A 72 -9.62 8.86 -4.69
CA SER A 72 -10.04 7.70 -3.91
C SER A 72 -10.97 6.82 -4.74
N SER A 73 -10.64 5.53 -4.87
CA SER A 73 -11.51 4.56 -5.55
C SER A 73 -12.78 4.25 -4.75
N ALA A 74 -12.73 4.38 -3.41
CA ALA A 74 -13.85 4.11 -2.54
C ALA A 74 -14.88 5.24 -2.51
N THR A 75 -14.43 6.50 -2.51
CA THR A 75 -15.31 7.67 -2.33
C THR A 75 -15.45 8.54 -3.57
N GLY A 76 -14.59 8.36 -4.57
CA GLY A 76 -14.52 9.23 -5.74
C GLY A 76 -13.91 10.61 -5.49
N ASN A 77 -13.59 10.96 -4.23
CA ASN A 77 -13.00 12.25 -3.86
C ASN A 77 -11.59 12.41 -4.43
N VAL A 78 -11.25 13.64 -4.80
CA VAL A 78 -9.93 14.02 -5.28
C VAL A 78 -9.22 14.85 -4.20
N TYR A 79 -7.94 14.57 -4.01
CA TYR A 79 -7.09 15.25 -3.05
C TYR A 79 -5.82 15.72 -3.74
N GLU A 80 -5.40 16.93 -3.44
CA GLU A 80 -4.07 17.42 -3.76
C GLU A 80 -3.14 17.13 -2.57
N VAL A 81 -2.03 16.45 -2.83
CA VAL A 81 -1.11 15.96 -1.80
C VAL A 81 0.27 16.55 -2.05
N TYR A 82 0.79 17.25 -1.05
CA TYR A 82 2.15 17.78 -0.99
C TYR A 82 3.03 16.85 -0.16
N TYR A 83 4.25 16.59 -0.61
CA TYR A 83 5.16 15.66 0.05
C TYR A 83 6.63 16.06 -0.20
N ALA A 84 7.52 15.69 0.72
CA ALA A 84 8.88 16.24 0.77
C ALA A 84 9.88 15.65 -0.23
N GLY A 85 9.75 14.36 -0.57
CA GLY A 85 10.70 13.60 -1.37
C GLY A 85 10.12 13.04 -2.66
N ARG A 86 10.96 12.73 -3.65
CA ARG A 86 10.48 12.14 -4.91
C ARG A 86 10.07 10.68 -4.68
N ILE A 87 8.86 10.34 -5.13
CA ILE A 87 8.32 8.97 -5.10
C ILE A 87 8.19 8.34 -6.50
N GLY A 88 8.58 9.07 -7.55
CA GLY A 88 8.47 8.62 -8.94
C GLY A 88 7.03 8.35 -9.38
N ALA A 89 6.06 9.15 -8.95
CA ALA A 89 4.66 9.00 -9.35
C ALA A 89 4.44 9.34 -10.83
N GLU A 90 3.62 8.54 -11.51
CA GLU A 90 3.10 8.77 -12.85
C GLU A 90 1.56 8.79 -12.84
N VAL A 91 0.93 9.44 -13.82
CA VAL A 91 -0.55 9.45 -13.92
C VAL A 91 -1.04 8.04 -14.19
N GLY A 92 -2.01 7.58 -13.40
CA GLY A 92 -2.51 6.21 -13.41
C GLY A 92 -1.86 5.28 -12.38
N ASP A 93 -0.75 5.69 -11.75
CA ASP A 93 -0.13 4.91 -10.67
C ASP A 93 -1.08 4.78 -9.47
N THR A 94 -0.96 3.65 -8.76
CA THR A 94 -1.59 3.48 -7.45
C THR A 94 -0.62 3.91 -6.36
N VAL A 95 -1.09 4.79 -5.48
CA VAL A 95 -0.36 5.23 -4.30
C VAL A 95 -1.09 4.80 -3.04
N THR A 96 -0.35 4.27 -2.07
CA THR A 96 -0.86 3.99 -0.73
C THR A 96 -0.49 5.13 0.18
N VAL A 97 -1.46 5.61 0.94
CA VAL A 97 -1.26 6.60 1.98
C VAL A 97 -1.47 5.95 3.33
N ILE A 98 -0.54 6.21 4.24
CA ILE A 98 -0.64 5.86 5.65
C ILE A 98 -1.24 7.05 6.39
N VAL A 99 -2.37 6.81 7.06
CA VAL A 99 -3.02 7.79 7.95
C VAL A 99 -2.92 7.35 9.41
N ASN A 100 -2.78 8.32 10.32
CA ASN A 100 -2.80 8.06 11.76
C ASN A 100 -4.24 7.92 12.29
N SER A 101 -4.37 7.76 13.61
CA SER A 101 -5.65 7.70 14.32
C SER A 101 -6.50 8.97 14.22
N ASP A 102 -5.90 10.12 13.90
CA ASP A 102 -6.59 11.40 13.72
C ASP A 102 -6.90 11.70 12.25
N ASP A 103 -6.87 10.69 11.38
CA ASP A 103 -7.02 10.81 9.93
C ASP A 103 -5.98 11.72 9.24
N LYS A 104 -4.87 12.06 9.92
CA LYS A 104 -3.77 12.81 9.33
C LYS A 104 -2.94 11.92 8.43
N TRP A 105 -2.65 12.41 7.23
CA TRP A 105 -1.84 11.73 6.23
C TRP A 105 -0.37 11.91 6.61
N ILE A 106 0.34 10.79 6.82
CA ILE A 106 1.72 10.79 7.30
C ILE A 106 2.69 10.49 6.17
N THR A 107 2.39 9.45 5.39
CA THR A 107 3.31 8.91 4.39
C THR A 107 2.54 8.56 3.15
N ILE A 108 3.13 8.85 2.00
CA ILE A 108 2.66 8.41 0.69
C ILE A 108 3.70 7.47 0.09
N ILE A 109 3.23 6.37 -0.49
CA ILE A 109 4.04 5.32 -1.08
C ILE A 109 3.54 5.11 -2.50
N ASN A 110 4.43 5.12 -3.50
CA ASN A 110 4.07 4.66 -4.83
C ASN A 110 4.27 3.14 -4.90
N GLU A 111 3.19 2.39 -5.15
CA GLU A 111 3.23 0.93 -5.19
C GLU A 111 4.08 0.40 -6.34
N ARG A 112 4.21 1.16 -7.44
CA ARG A 112 5.02 0.76 -8.60
C ARG A 112 6.53 0.85 -8.33
N THR A 113 6.97 1.94 -7.71
CA THR A 113 8.40 2.19 -7.45
C THR A 113 8.85 1.70 -6.08
N GLY A 114 7.92 1.45 -5.17
CA GLY A 114 8.18 1.16 -3.76
C GLY A 114 8.72 2.37 -2.98
N GLN A 115 8.85 3.54 -3.62
CA GLN A 115 9.39 4.73 -2.96
C GLN A 115 8.32 5.42 -2.13
N SER A 116 8.73 5.91 -0.97
CA SER A 116 7.86 6.59 -0.02
C SER A 116 8.37 7.98 0.34
N SER A 117 7.46 8.88 0.66
CA SER A 117 7.77 10.20 1.19
C SER A 117 6.82 10.58 2.32
N ALA A 118 7.30 11.40 3.26
CA ALA A 118 6.44 12.07 4.22
C ALA A 118 5.51 13.07 3.51
N VAL A 119 4.23 13.04 3.89
CA VAL A 119 3.22 14.00 3.45
C VAL A 119 3.33 15.27 4.30
N THR A 120 3.30 16.43 3.65
CA THR A 120 3.44 17.73 4.31
C THR A 120 2.11 18.47 4.41
N SER A 121 1.25 18.33 3.40
CA SER A 121 -0.08 18.94 3.37
C SER A 121 -1.00 18.18 2.43
N VAL A 122 -2.30 18.22 2.72
CA VAL A 122 -3.34 17.63 1.88
C VAL A 122 -4.51 18.60 1.80
N ASN A 123 -5.00 18.82 0.58
CA ASN A 123 -6.20 19.61 0.33
C ASN A 123 -7.23 18.77 -0.42
N ARG A 124 -8.52 18.95 -0.14
CA ARG A 124 -9.59 18.33 -0.93
C ARG A 124 -9.99 19.31 -2.05
N VAL A 125 -10.12 18.78 -3.27
CA VAL A 125 -10.45 19.55 -4.49
C VAL A 125 -11.86 19.24 -4.96
#